data_AF-A0A3C0UEE1-F1
#
_entry.id   AF-A0A3C0UEE1-F1
#
_cell.length_a   1.000
_cell.length_b   1.000
_cell.length_c   1.000
_cell.angle_alpha   90.00
_cell.angle_beta   90.00
_cell.angle_gamma   90.00
#
_symmetry.space_group_name_H-M   'P 1'
#
loop_
_entity.id
_entity.type
_entity.pdbx_description
1 polymer ?
#
loop_
_entity_poly.entity_id
_entity_poly.type
_entity_poly.pdbx_seq_one_letter_code
_entity_poly.pdbx_strand_id
1 'polypeptide(L)' 'MKKRVVITGLGAITPIGTGKDEFWNALLDGKSGISRITRFDPSDFATQIAGEIKDFDPGKFMDKKEAKRM' A
#
# COMPACT_ATOMS: atom_id res chain seq x y z
N MET A 1 -35.50 14.45 10.39
CA MET A 1 -34.35 14.96 9.60
C MET A 1 -33.24 13.93 9.59
N LYS A 2 -32.62 13.64 8.43
CA LYS A 2 -31.52 12.68 8.32
C LYS A 2 -30.20 13.40 8.66
N LYS A 3 -29.35 12.80 9.51
CA LYS A 3 -28.04 13.39 9.85
C LYS A 3 -27.10 13.32 8.63
N ARG A 4 -26.35 14.39 8.39
CA ARG A 4 -25.30 14.42 7.36
C ARG A 4 -24.04 13.74 7.90
N VAL A 5 -23.44 12.91 7.08
CA VAL A 5 -22.16 12.24 7.37
C VAL A 5 -21.13 12.76 6.38
N VAL A 6 -19.91 12.99 6.85
CA VAL A 6 -18.79 13.50 6.06
C VAL A 6 -17.54 12.69 6.34
N ILE A 7 -16.56 12.77 5.43
CA ILE A 7 -15.25 12.15 5.58
C ILE A 7 -14.33 13.19 6.23
N THR A 8 -13.71 12.84 7.35
CA THR A 8 -12.80 13.72 8.12
C THR A 8 -11.35 13.26 8.09
N GLY A 9 -11.05 12.12 7.47
CA GLY A 9 -9.70 11.58 7.38
C GLY A 9 -9.57 10.53 6.29
N LEU A 10 -8.37 10.43 5.72
CA LEU A 10 -8.01 9.44 4.70
C LEU A 10 -6.59 8.95 4.96
N GLY A 11 -6.38 7.65 4.79
CA GLY A 11 -5.08 6.99 4.80
C GLY A 11 -5.08 5.89 3.75
N ALA A 12 -3.94 5.72 3.08
CA ALA A 12 -3.77 4.74 2.01
C ALA A 12 -2.39 4.10 2.14
N ILE A 13 -2.30 2.80 1.86
CA ILE A 13 -1.04 2.07 1.72
C ILE A 13 -1.14 1.36 0.38
N THR A 14 -0.31 1.76 -0.58
CA THR A 14 -0.47 1.33 -1.98
C THR A 14 0.89 1.08 -2.63
N PRO A 15 0.93 0.37 -3.77
CA PRO A 15 2.17 0.15 -4.52
C PRO A 15 2.80 1.42 -5.12
N ILE A 16 2.08 2.54 -5.12
CA ILE A 16 2.54 3.83 -5.64
C ILE A 16 2.77 4.88 -4.54
N GLY A 17 2.67 4.51 -3.26
CA GLY A 17 2.96 5.39 -2.14
C GLY A 17 2.23 5.00 -0.86
N THR A 18 2.85 5.33 0.28
CA THR A 18 2.29 5.15 1.61
C THR A 18 1.90 6.50 2.20
N GLY A 19 0.63 6.62 2.58
CA GLY A 19 0.03 7.88 3.03
C GLY A 19 -0.70 8.62 1.91
N LYS A 20 -1.58 9.54 2.31
CA LYS A 20 -2.50 10.24 1.40
C LYS A 20 -1.80 11.05 0.32
N ASP A 21 -0.73 11.76 0.70
CA ASP A 21 -0.10 12.75 -0.18
C ASP A 21 0.78 12.07 -1.23
N GLU A 22 1.57 11.05 -0.84
CA GLU A 22 2.40 10.30 -1.77
C GLU A 22 1.56 9.53 -2.78
N PHE A 23 0.54 8.80 -2.31
CA PHE A 23 -0.40 8.09 -3.18
C PHE A 23 -1.05 9.04 -4.19
N TRP A 24 -1.56 10.19 -3.74
CA TRP A 24 -2.26 11.13 -4.60
C TRP A 24 -1.35 11.75 -5.67
N ASN A 25 -0.16 12.19 -5.27
CA ASN A 25 0.80 12.77 -6.20
C ASN A 25 1.28 11.74 -7.23
N ALA A 26 1.60 10.51 -6.81
CA ALA A 26 2.03 9.45 -7.72
C ALA A 26 0.93 9.05 -8.72
N LEU A 27 -0.33 9.05 -8.27
CA LEU A 27 -1.49 8.80 -9.12
C LEU A 27 -1.65 9.89 -10.19
N LEU A 28 -1.56 11.16 -9.80
CA LEU A 28 -1.63 12.29 -10.74
C LEU A 28 -0.46 12.30 -11.74
N ASP A 29 0.73 11.90 -11.30
CA ASP A 29 1.92 11.76 -12.14
C ASP A 29 1.86 10.54 -13.09
N GLY A 30 0.82 9.70 -12.99
CA GLY A 30 0.68 8.49 -13.81
C GLY A 30 1.73 7.42 -13.52
N LYS A 31 2.29 7.39 -12.29
CA LYS A 31 3.30 6.40 -11.91
C LYS A 31 2.68 5.00 -11.83
N SER A 32 3.32 4.02 -12.48
CA SER A 32 2.94 2.62 -12.32
C SER A 32 3.58 2.02 -11.07
N GLY A 33 2.75 1.40 -10.23
CA GLY A 33 3.22 0.62 -9.07
C GLY A 33 3.46 -0.86 -9.40
N ILE A 34 3.28 -1.27 -10.65
CA ILE A 34 3.40 -2.68 -11.06
C ILE A 34 4.82 -2.97 -11.50
N SER A 35 5.45 -3.97 -10.88
CA SER A 35 6.78 -4.46 -11.24
C SER A 35 6.86 -5.98 -11.14
N ARG A 36 7.98 -6.58 -11.54
CA ARG A 36 8.27 -8.00 -11.26
C ARG A 36 8.20 -8.24 -9.75
N ILE A 37 7.58 -9.35 -9.35
CA ILE A 37 7.48 -9.77 -7.95
C ILE A 37 8.89 -9.91 -7.37
N THR A 38 9.11 -9.34 -6.19
CA THR A 38 10.38 -9.41 -5.44
C THR A 38 10.22 -10.10 -4.10
N ARG A 39 8.98 -10.24 -3.59
CA ARG A 39 8.71 -10.87 -2.29
C ARG A 39 9.00 -12.38 -2.26
N PHE A 40 8.99 -13.03 -3.42
CA PHE A 40 9.34 -14.44 -3.62
C PHE A 40 9.80 -14.65 -5.08
N ASP A 41 10.32 -15.83 -5.43
CA ASP A 41 10.65 -16.16 -6.82
C ASP A 41 9.38 -16.53 -7.63
N PRO A 42 8.96 -15.71 -8.61
CA PRO A 42 7.75 -15.97 -9.37
C PRO A 42 7.99 -16.86 -10.61
N SER A 43 9.17 -17.45 -10.80
CA SER A 43 9.58 -18.17 -12.01
C SER A 43 8.59 -19.25 -12.46
N ASP A 44 8.03 -20.01 -11.51
CA ASP A 44 7.06 -21.09 -11.77
C ASP A 44 5.62 -20.63 -11.99
N PHE A 45 5.34 -19.32 -11.92
CA PHE A 45 3.99 -18.77 -12.02
C PHE A 45 3.74 -18.14 -13.40
N ALA A 46 2.53 -18.34 -13.92
CA ALA A 46 2.08 -17.72 -15.18
C ALA A 46 2.02 -16.19 -15.10
N THR A 47 1.76 -15.62 -13.91
CA THR A 47 1.82 -14.18 -13.64
C THR A 47 3.01 -13.87 -12.73
N GLN A 48 3.92 -13.04 -13.21
CA GLN A 48 5.19 -12.73 -12.53
C GLN A 48 5.32 -11.27 -12.08
N ILE A 49 4.24 -10.52 -12.17
CA ILE A 49 4.18 -9.11 -11.82
C ILE A 49 3.15 -8.87 -10.71
N ALA A 50 3.41 -7.89 -9.86
CA ALA A 50 2.50 -7.47 -8.81
C ALA A 50 2.71 -5.98 -8.48
N GLY A 51 1.71 -5.39 -7.84
CA GLY A 51 1.87 -4.13 -7.13
C GLY A 51 2.33 -4.41 -5.71
N GLU A 52 3.65 -4.37 -5.47
CA GLU A 52 4.21 -4.58 -4.13
C GLU A 52 4.37 -3.24 -3.40
N ILE A 53 4.08 -3.24 -2.10
CA ILE A 53 4.38 -2.10 -1.23
C ILE A 53 5.86 -2.18 -0.85
N LYS A 54 6.62 -1.13 -1.15
CA LYS A 54 8.10 -1.14 -1.04
C LYS A 54 8.64 -0.52 0.26
N ASP A 55 7.83 0.30 0.91
CA ASP A 55 8.26 1.22 1.97
C ASP A 55 7.48 1.03 3.29
N PHE A 56 6.63 0.00 3.36
CA PHE A 56 5.83 -0.26 4.55
C PHE A 56 6.63 -0.94 5.66
N ASP A 57 6.64 -0.30 6.82
CA ASP A 57 7.22 -0.82 8.06
C ASP A 57 6.12 -0.92 9.14
N PRO A 58 5.68 -2.13 9.50
CA PRO A 58 4.65 -2.31 10.52
C PRO A 58 5.12 -1.85 11.91
N GLY A 59 6.43 -1.80 12.18
CA GLY A 59 6.99 -1.35 13.45
C GLY A 59 6.74 0.13 13.75
N LYS A 60 6.33 0.92 12.75
CA LYS A 60 5.89 2.31 12.93
C LYS A 60 4.48 2.43 13.51
N PHE A 61 3.69 1.36 13.50
CA PHE A 61 2.26 1.40 13.85
C PHE A 61 1.90 0.47 15.01
N MET A 62 2.70 -0.55 15.27
CA MET A 62 2.44 -1.54 16.30
C MET A 62 3.73 -2.11 16.86
N ASP A 63 3.64 -2.76 18.02
CA ASP A 63 4.79 -3.42 18.61
C ASP A 63 5.20 -4.67 17.80
N LYS A 64 6.45 -5.12 17.98
CA LYS A 64 7.01 -6.25 17.22
C LYS A 64 6.26 -7.57 17.46
N LYS A 65 5.66 -7.76 18.65
CA LYS A 65 4.92 -8.99 19.00
C LYS A 65 3.57 -9.02 18.31
N GLU A 66 2.91 -7.87 18.22
CA GLU A 66 1.66 -7.68 17.48
C GLU A 66 1.88 -7.79 15.97
N ALA A 67 2.91 -7.11 15.44
CA ALA A 67 3.28 -7.18 14.02
C ALA A 67 3.57 -8.60 13.51
N LYS A 68 4.11 -9.48 14.36
CA LYS A 68 4.41 -10.87 13.98
C LYS A 68 3.17 -11.77 13.98
N ARG A 69 2.09 -11.36 14.64
CA ARG A 69 0.86 -12.17 14.79
C ARG A 69 -0.18 -11.91 13.70
N MET A 70 -0.02 -10.81 12.95
CA MET A 70 -0.83 -10.47 11.77
C MET A 70 -0.15 -10.96 10.50
#